data_AF-A0A8J7Q8L3-F1
#
_entry.id   AF-A0A8J7Q8L3-F1
#
_cell.length_a   1.000
_cell.length_b   1.000
_cell.length_c   1.000
_cell.angle_alpha   90.00
_cell.angle_beta   90.00
_cell.angle_gamma   90.00
#
_symmetry.space_group_name_H-M   'P 1'
#
loop_
_entity.id
_entity.type
_entity.pdbx_description
1 polymer ?
#
loop_
_entity_poly.entity_id
_entity_poly.type
_entity_poly.pdbx_seq_one_letter_code
_entity_poly.pdbx_strand_id
1 'polypeptide(L)'
;MAKASSDLIAALRETAERLMTGDAYGWTHMGKCNCGHLAQTVTKLTHAEIHQYALQKPGDWAEQAVAYCPGSKYPIDVVIETLLGLGLSKDDLVHLERLSDRAVQAQLPIQDRNLDYRRRDDVVLYFQLWANHLEAELETPPTVTVKRAAAVL
;
A
#
# COMPACT_ATOMS: atom_id res chain seq x y z
N MET A 1 8.61 -1.27 -3.88
CA MET A 1 8.59 -0.29 -2.78
C MET A 1 8.15 1.04 -3.33
N ALA A 2 7.14 1.59 -2.67
CA ALA A 2 6.53 2.87 -3.00
C ALA A 2 7.55 4.02 -2.84
N LYS A 3 7.35 5.09 -3.61
CA LYS A 3 8.07 6.34 -3.39
C LYS A 3 7.54 7.00 -2.12
N ALA A 4 8.41 7.24 -1.15
CA ALA A 4 8.05 7.95 0.07
C ALA A 4 7.43 9.33 -0.22
N SER A 5 6.28 9.59 0.39
CA SER A 5 5.55 10.86 0.33
C SER A 5 4.78 11.09 1.63
N SER A 6 4.64 12.35 2.06
CA SER A 6 3.86 12.70 3.25
C SER A 6 2.40 12.24 3.14
N ASP A 7 1.83 12.35 1.94
CA ASP A 7 0.44 12.02 1.68
C ASP A 7 0.19 10.51 1.78
N LEU A 8 1.11 9.69 1.25
CA LEU A 8 1.03 8.24 1.40
C LEU A 8 1.18 7.84 2.87
N ILE A 9 2.16 8.40 3.59
CA ILE A 9 2.36 8.13 5.02
C ILE A 9 1.08 8.45 5.81
N ALA A 10 0.49 9.62 5.58
CA ALA A 10 -0.75 10.03 6.23
C ALA A 10 -1.90 9.07 5.90
N ALA A 11 -2.07 8.68 4.64
CA ALA A 11 -3.11 7.75 4.22
C ALA A 11 -2.94 6.35 4.86
N LEU A 12 -1.72 5.84 4.96
CA LEU A 12 -1.43 4.56 5.63
C LEU A 12 -1.79 4.64 7.13
N ARG A 13 -1.41 5.73 7.82
CA ARG A 13 -1.71 5.95 9.24
C ARG A 13 -3.20 6.09 9.50
N GLU A 14 -3.91 6.92 8.72
CA GLU A 14 -5.37 7.09 8.83
C GLU A 14 -6.08 5.75 8.59
N THR A 15 -5.64 4.97 7.60
CA THR A 15 -6.21 3.65 7.30
C THR A 15 -6.02 2.67 8.46
N ALA A 16 -4.82 2.63 9.05
CA ALA A 16 -4.56 1.79 10.23
C ALA A 16 -5.46 2.18 11.41
N GLU A 17 -5.63 3.47 11.67
CA GLU A 17 -6.45 3.97 12.77
C GLU A 17 -7.94 3.62 12.60
N ARG A 18 -8.48 3.77 11.39
CA ARG A 18 -9.84 3.34 11.06
C ARG A 18 -10.06 1.84 11.31
N LEU A 19 -9.12 1.01 10.87
CA LEU A 19 -9.17 -0.44 11.08
C LEU A 19 -9.08 -0.81 12.56
N MET A 20 -8.22 -0.14 13.34
CA MET A 20 -8.11 -0.36 14.78
C MET A 20 -9.39 -0.03 15.53
N THR A 21 -10.04 1.08 15.17
CA THR A 21 -11.20 1.65 15.90
C THR A 21 -12.54 0.99 15.56
N GLY A 22 -12.57 0.03 14.63
CA GLY A 22 -13.70 -0.87 14.47
C GLY A 22 -14.28 -0.98 13.07
N ASP A 23 -13.62 -0.44 12.04
CA ASP A 23 -14.07 -0.63 10.66
C ASP A 23 -14.15 -2.12 10.31
N ALA A 24 -15.26 -2.52 9.68
CA ALA A 24 -15.49 -3.90 9.29
C ALA A 24 -14.44 -4.36 8.26
N TYR A 25 -13.69 -5.38 8.62
CA TYR A 25 -12.66 -5.97 7.78
C TYR A 25 -13.14 -7.31 7.17
N GLY A 26 -12.83 -7.54 5.90
CA GLY A 26 -13.17 -8.79 5.23
C GLY A 26 -12.46 -8.93 3.88
N TRP A 27 -11.46 -9.82 3.84
CA TRP A 27 -10.58 -9.99 2.68
C TRP A 27 -11.32 -10.36 1.37
N THR A 28 -12.40 -11.15 1.46
CA THR A 28 -13.19 -11.57 0.28
C THR A 28 -14.09 -10.47 -0.29
N HIS A 29 -14.17 -9.30 0.35
CA HIS A 29 -14.95 -8.17 -0.12
C HIS A 29 -14.01 -7.04 -0.57
N MET A 30 -13.98 -6.75 -1.87
CA MET A 30 -13.00 -5.83 -2.50
C MET A 30 -12.91 -4.42 -1.88
N GLY A 31 -13.99 -3.94 -1.25
CA GLY A 31 -13.98 -2.67 -0.52
C GLY A 31 -13.58 -2.77 0.96
N LYS A 32 -13.42 -3.97 1.53
CA LYS A 32 -13.12 -4.22 2.96
C LYS A 32 -11.85 -5.03 3.19
N CYS A 33 -11.14 -5.37 2.11
CA CYS A 33 -9.80 -5.96 2.15
C CYS A 33 -8.73 -4.87 2.32
N ASN A 34 -7.46 -5.26 2.23
CA ASN A 34 -6.31 -4.42 2.56
C ASN A 34 -6.23 -3.20 1.62
N CYS A 35 -6.18 -3.44 0.31
CA CYS A 35 -6.19 -2.37 -0.69
C CYS A 35 -7.50 -1.59 -0.69
N GLY A 36 -8.63 -2.27 -0.45
CA GLY A 36 -9.95 -1.65 -0.36
C GLY A 36 -10.05 -0.60 0.75
N HIS A 37 -9.47 -0.86 1.93
CA HIS A 37 -9.42 0.11 3.02
C HIS A 37 -8.57 1.33 2.71
N LEU A 38 -7.38 1.13 2.12
CA LEU A 38 -6.55 2.24 1.67
C LEU A 38 -7.28 3.08 0.60
N ALA A 39 -7.94 2.41 -0.36
CA ALA A 39 -8.74 3.07 -1.39
C ALA A 39 -9.86 3.93 -0.78
N GLN A 40 -10.59 3.44 0.22
CA GLN A 40 -11.59 4.25 0.93
C GLN A 40 -10.97 5.51 1.54
N THR A 41 -9.82 5.37 2.20
CA THR A 41 -9.13 6.50 2.87
C THR A 41 -8.74 7.58 1.86
N VAL A 42 -8.23 7.18 0.71
CA VAL A 42 -7.68 8.11 -0.29
C VAL A 42 -8.78 8.73 -1.16
N THR A 43 -9.73 7.92 -1.61
CA THR A 43 -10.78 8.37 -2.55
C THR A 43 -12.03 8.91 -1.87
N LYS A 44 -12.20 8.62 -0.57
CA LYS A 44 -13.42 8.84 0.21
C LYS A 44 -14.67 8.09 -0.34
N LEU A 45 -14.48 7.17 -1.29
CA LEU A 45 -15.52 6.22 -1.70
C LEU A 45 -15.84 5.26 -0.56
N THR A 46 -17.09 4.83 -0.51
CA THR A 46 -17.52 3.79 0.43
C THR A 46 -16.99 2.41 0.03
N HIS A 47 -16.92 1.49 1.00
CA HIS A 47 -16.60 0.09 0.70
C HIS A 47 -17.55 -0.52 -0.34
N ALA A 48 -18.82 -0.09 -0.37
CA ALA A 48 -19.82 -0.62 -1.29
C ALA A 48 -19.54 -0.16 -2.73
N GLU A 49 -19.23 1.12 -2.92
CA GLU A 49 -18.86 1.67 -4.24
C GLU A 49 -17.61 1.00 -4.79
N ILE A 50 -16.54 0.90 -3.98
CA ILE A 50 -15.29 0.24 -4.38
C ILE A 50 -15.56 -1.22 -4.77
N HIS A 51 -16.39 -1.93 -4.00
CA HIS A 51 -16.74 -3.31 -4.33
C HIS A 51 -17.50 -3.41 -5.65
N GLN A 52 -18.49 -2.55 -5.89
CA GLN A 52 -19.23 -2.52 -7.16
C GLN A 52 -18.32 -2.18 -8.34
N TYR A 53 -17.34 -1.29 -8.16
CA TYR A 53 -16.38 -0.94 -9.21
C TYR A 53 -15.47 -2.12 -9.53
N ALA A 54 -14.97 -2.81 -8.50
CA ALA A 54 -14.08 -3.94 -8.65
C ALA A 54 -14.75 -5.15 -9.32
N LEU A 55 -16.05 -5.38 -9.09
CA LEU A 55 -16.80 -6.50 -9.71
C LEU A 55 -16.94 -6.41 -11.23
N GLN A 56 -16.59 -5.27 -11.85
CA GLN A 56 -16.59 -5.12 -13.31
C GLN A 56 -15.36 -5.78 -13.97
N LYS A 57 -14.37 -6.18 -13.18
CA LYS A 57 -13.19 -6.94 -13.62
C LYS A 57 -13.07 -8.22 -12.78
N PRO A 58 -12.60 -9.32 -13.37
CA PRO A 58 -12.30 -10.52 -12.60
C PRO A 58 -11.08 -10.29 -11.69
N GLY A 59 -11.00 -11.11 -10.65
CA GLY A 59 -9.83 -11.21 -9.78
C GLY A 59 -9.81 -10.24 -8.61
N ASP A 60 -8.87 -10.47 -7.69
CA ASP A 60 -8.63 -9.63 -6.52
C ASP A 60 -7.79 -8.38 -6.86
N TRP A 61 -7.42 -7.60 -5.85
CA TRP A 61 -6.62 -6.39 -6.05
C TRP A 61 -5.24 -6.67 -6.64
N ALA A 62 -4.61 -7.80 -6.33
CA ALA A 62 -3.31 -8.14 -6.91
C ALA A 62 -3.45 -8.41 -8.41
N GLU A 63 -4.46 -9.18 -8.80
CA GLU A 63 -4.75 -9.47 -10.21
C GLU A 63 -5.16 -8.20 -10.98
N GLN A 64 -6.05 -7.39 -10.40
CA GLN A 64 -6.54 -6.16 -11.03
C GLN A 64 -5.46 -5.07 -11.11
N ALA A 65 -4.56 -4.97 -10.12
CA ALA A 65 -3.41 -4.08 -10.17
C ALA A 65 -2.46 -4.47 -11.30
N VAL A 66 -2.14 -5.75 -11.48
CA VAL A 66 -1.31 -6.21 -12.61
C VAL A 66 -1.97 -5.88 -13.95
N ALA A 67 -3.28 -6.12 -14.06
CA ALA A 67 -4.09 -5.86 -15.23
C ALA A 67 -4.51 -4.39 -15.41
N TYR A 68 -3.99 -3.47 -14.59
CA TYR A 68 -4.28 -2.04 -14.68
C TYR A 68 -3.80 -1.46 -16.02
N CYS A 69 -4.67 -0.65 -16.64
CA CYS A 69 -4.39 0.09 -17.86
C CYS A 69 -4.98 1.51 -17.74
N PRO A 70 -4.18 2.59 -17.92
CA PRO A 70 -4.67 3.96 -17.77
C PRO A 70 -5.69 4.38 -18.85
N GLY A 71 -5.69 3.72 -20.01
CA GLY A 71 -6.66 3.99 -21.08
C GLY A 71 -7.99 3.24 -20.94
N SER A 72 -8.16 2.43 -19.90
CA SER A 72 -9.38 1.66 -19.67
C SER A 72 -10.53 2.56 -19.19
N LYS A 73 -11.77 2.12 -19.40
CA LYS A 73 -12.98 2.80 -18.92
C LYS A 73 -13.55 2.18 -17.63
N TYR A 74 -12.83 1.25 -17.00
CA TYR A 74 -13.32 0.61 -15.79
C TYR A 74 -13.17 1.55 -14.58
N PRO A 75 -14.22 1.75 -13.77
CA PRO A 75 -14.16 2.62 -12.60
C PRO A 75 -13.06 2.22 -11.60
N ILE A 76 -12.78 0.93 -11.45
CA ILE A 76 -11.71 0.46 -10.56
C ILE A 76 -10.32 0.88 -11.02
N ASP A 77 -10.09 1.06 -12.32
CA ASP A 77 -8.80 1.54 -12.83
C ASP A 77 -8.58 3.01 -12.44
N VAL A 78 -9.64 3.82 -12.31
CA VAL A 78 -9.54 5.20 -11.76
C VAL A 78 -9.13 5.19 -10.29
N VAL A 79 -9.63 4.23 -9.51
CA VAL A 79 -9.23 4.06 -8.10
C VAL A 79 -7.77 3.63 -8.03
N ILE A 80 -7.33 2.70 -8.87
CA ILE A 80 -5.93 2.27 -8.95
C ILE A 80 -5.04 3.45 -9.35
N GLU A 81 -5.39 4.22 -10.39
CA GLU A 81 -4.66 5.43 -10.80
C GLU A 81 -4.49 6.42 -9.64
N THR A 82 -5.55 6.63 -8.84
CA THR A 82 -5.50 7.52 -7.67
C THR A 82 -4.48 7.04 -6.63
N LEU A 83 -4.46 5.73 -6.35
CA LEU A 83 -3.48 5.12 -5.44
C LEU A 83 -2.05 5.24 -5.99
N LEU A 84 -1.85 5.00 -7.29
CA LEU A 84 -0.55 5.18 -7.94
C LEU A 84 -0.06 6.63 -7.87
N GLY A 85 -0.98 7.60 -7.97
CA GLY A 85 -0.70 9.03 -7.81
C GLY A 85 -0.10 9.42 -6.46
N LEU A 86 -0.28 8.63 -5.41
CA LEU A 86 0.34 8.86 -4.09
C LEU A 86 1.82 8.43 -4.02
N GLY A 87 2.33 7.77 -5.06
CA GLY A 87 3.68 7.20 -5.10
C GLY A 87 3.72 5.68 -4.99
N LEU A 88 2.57 4.99 -4.95
CA LEU A 88 2.49 3.54 -5.04
C LEU A 88 2.79 3.06 -6.47
N SER A 89 3.40 1.89 -6.59
CA SER A 89 3.46 1.13 -7.84
C SER A 89 2.41 0.02 -7.85
N LYS A 90 2.20 -0.61 -9.02
CA LYS A 90 1.33 -1.79 -9.13
C LYS A 90 1.79 -2.93 -8.22
N ASP A 91 3.10 -3.14 -8.12
CA ASP A 91 3.67 -4.19 -7.27
C ASP A 91 3.42 -3.90 -5.78
N ASP A 92 3.41 -2.63 -5.38
CA ASP A 92 3.07 -2.27 -4.00
C ASP A 92 1.62 -2.60 -3.65
N LEU A 93 0.68 -2.49 -4.61
CA LEU A 93 -0.71 -2.94 -4.43
C LEU A 93 -0.82 -4.46 -4.33
N VAL A 94 -0.05 -5.19 -5.14
CA VAL A 94 0.05 -6.66 -5.04
C VAL A 94 0.59 -7.06 -3.66
N HIS A 95 1.62 -6.37 -3.20
CA HIS A 95 2.21 -6.63 -1.89
C HIS A 95 1.26 -6.29 -0.75
N LEU A 96 0.56 -5.17 -0.81
CA LEU A 96 -0.44 -4.78 0.18
C LEU A 96 -1.58 -5.79 0.28
N GLU A 97 -2.07 -6.28 -0.86
CA GLU A 97 -3.16 -7.25 -0.88
C GLU A 97 -2.79 -8.55 -0.16
N ARG A 98 -1.50 -8.88 -0.09
CA ARG A 98 -0.97 -10.11 0.54
C ARG A 98 -0.03 -9.88 1.73
N LEU A 99 0.08 -8.64 2.22
CA LEU A 99 1.02 -8.20 3.25
C LEU A 99 2.47 -8.67 3.03
N SER A 100 2.98 -8.62 1.80
CA SER A 100 4.15 -9.41 1.37
C SER A 100 5.41 -8.63 0.98
N ASP A 101 5.43 -7.29 1.13
CA ASP A 101 6.65 -6.54 0.85
C ASP A 101 7.74 -6.91 1.86
N ARG A 102 8.90 -7.33 1.35
CA ARG A 102 10.02 -7.81 2.17
C ARG A 102 10.67 -6.72 3.00
N ALA A 103 10.75 -5.50 2.48
CA ALA A 103 11.34 -4.39 3.23
C ALA A 103 10.39 -3.90 4.33
N VAL A 104 9.07 -3.95 4.11
CA VAL A 104 8.10 -3.71 5.19
C VAL A 104 8.23 -4.79 6.28
N GLN A 105 8.17 -6.07 5.90
CA GLN A 105 8.29 -7.18 6.87
C GLN A 105 9.67 -7.25 7.53
N ALA A 106 10.74 -6.74 6.91
CA ALA A 106 12.09 -6.78 7.46
C ALA A 106 12.23 -6.02 8.79
N GLN A 107 11.30 -5.10 9.07
CA GLN A 107 11.20 -4.38 10.35
C GLN A 107 10.77 -5.27 11.52
N LEU A 108 10.19 -6.44 11.25
CA LEU A 108 9.83 -7.42 12.26
C LEU A 108 10.95 -8.43 12.51
N PRO A 109 11.05 -8.97 13.74
CA PRO A 109 11.83 -10.17 14.02
C PRO A 109 11.44 -11.31 13.06
N ILE A 110 12.40 -12.17 12.72
CA ILE A 110 12.22 -13.18 11.67
C ILE A 110 11.02 -14.12 11.94
N GLN A 111 10.77 -14.44 13.21
CA GLN A 111 9.67 -15.30 13.63
C GLN A 111 8.28 -14.66 13.46
N ASP A 112 8.21 -13.33 13.36
CA ASP A 112 6.96 -12.56 13.31
C ASP A 112 6.62 -12.10 11.88
N ARG A 113 7.45 -12.42 10.88
CA ARG A 113 7.28 -11.97 9.48
C ARG A 113 6.13 -12.66 8.73
N ASN A 114 5.52 -13.70 9.30
CA ASN A 114 4.43 -14.46 8.66
C ASN A 114 3.06 -13.82 8.96
N LEU A 115 2.86 -12.61 8.46
CA LEU A 115 1.61 -11.86 8.62
C LEU A 115 0.48 -12.51 7.80
N ASP A 116 -0.70 -12.64 8.41
CA ASP A 116 -1.88 -13.16 7.74
C ASP A 116 -2.71 -12.01 7.16
N TYR A 117 -2.72 -11.90 5.84
CA TYR A 117 -3.48 -10.89 5.11
C TYR A 117 -5.00 -10.99 5.28
N ARG A 118 -5.53 -11.98 6.01
CA ARG A 118 -6.95 -12.13 6.36
C ARG A 118 -7.23 -11.72 7.80
N ARG A 119 -6.20 -11.43 8.60
CA ARG A 119 -6.32 -10.98 9.99
C ARG A 119 -6.16 -9.47 10.03
N ARG A 120 -7.23 -8.78 10.43
CA ARG A 120 -7.27 -7.31 10.55
C ARG A 120 -6.06 -6.75 11.30
N ASP A 121 -5.69 -7.36 12.43
CA ASP A 121 -4.62 -6.84 13.28
C ASP A 121 -3.25 -6.92 12.60
N ASP A 122 -3.01 -7.96 11.78
CA ASP A 122 -1.78 -8.09 10.98
C ASP A 122 -1.75 -7.05 9.85
N VAL A 123 -2.92 -6.71 9.28
CA VAL A 123 -3.07 -5.65 8.27
C VAL A 123 -2.77 -4.28 8.88
N VAL A 124 -3.33 -3.99 10.07
CA VAL A 124 -3.03 -2.77 10.84
C VAL A 124 -1.54 -2.65 11.11
N LEU A 125 -0.91 -3.71 11.62
CA LEU A 125 0.52 -3.73 11.89
C LEU A 125 1.32 -3.45 10.62
N TYR A 126 0.97 -4.08 9.50
CA TYR A 126 1.63 -3.86 8.22
C TYR A 126 1.53 -2.40 7.75
N PHE A 127 0.35 -1.77 7.85
CA PHE A 127 0.17 -0.35 7.52
C PHE A 127 1.08 0.55 8.37
N GLN A 128 1.17 0.30 9.68
CA GLN A 128 2.02 1.06 10.59
C GLN A 128 3.51 0.88 10.28
N LEU A 129 3.95 -0.35 10.05
CA LEU A 129 5.34 -0.65 9.66
C LEU A 129 5.69 0.04 8.35
N TRP A 130 4.80 0.00 7.36
CA TRP A 130 5.05 0.63 6.08
C TRP A 130 5.14 2.15 6.20
N ALA A 131 4.22 2.78 6.95
CA ALA A 131 4.28 4.21 7.21
C ALA A 131 5.60 4.62 7.89
N ASN A 132 6.04 3.88 8.90
CA ASN A 132 7.31 4.15 9.60
C ASN A 132 8.52 4.01 8.66
N HIS A 133 8.51 3.01 7.78
CA HIS A 133 9.59 2.82 6.79
C HIS A 133 9.72 4.01 5.85
N LEU A 134 8.60 4.46 5.28
CA LEU A 134 8.57 5.59 4.36
C LEU A 134 8.93 6.90 5.05
N GLU A 135 8.52 7.08 6.31
CA GLU A 135 8.91 8.25 7.11
C GLU A 135 10.42 8.29 7.35
N ALA A 136 11.04 7.17 7.69
CA ALA A 136 12.49 7.07 7.84
C ALA A 136 13.25 7.36 6.53
N GLU A 137 12.69 6.99 5.37
CA GLU A 137 13.26 7.34 4.06
C GLU A 137 13.26 8.85 3.80
N LEU A 138 12.25 9.60 4.28
CA LEU A 138 12.19 11.06 4.14
C LEU A 138 13.17 11.78 5.07
N GLU A 139 13.42 11.23 6.26
CA GLU A 139 14.37 11.79 7.24
C GLU A 139 15.84 11.54 6.89
N THR A 140 16.11 10.53 6.07
CA THR A 140 17.47 10.19 5.65
C THR A 140 17.90 11.08 4.46
N PRO A 141 18.86 12.00 4.62
CA PRO A 141 19.32 12.82 3.51
C PRO A 141 19.99 11.93 2.44
N PRO A 142 19.84 12.25 1.14
CA PRO A 142 20.45 11.46 0.08
C PRO A 142 21.96 11.40 0.27
N THR A 143 22.51 10.18 0.30
CA THR A 143 23.96 9.97 0.40
C THR A 143 24.67 10.62 -0.78
N VAL A 144 25.33 11.75 -0.56
CA VAL A 144 26.17 12.39 -1.57
C VAL A 144 27.45 11.56 -1.69
N THR A 145 27.56 10.78 -2.77
CA THR A 145 28.78 10.06 -3.10
C THR A 145 29.86 11.05 -3.52
N VAL A 146 30.73 11.47 -2.60
CA VAL A 146 31.90 12.27 -2.94
C VAL A 146 32.89 11.37 -3.68
N LYS A 147 33.03 11.55 -5.00
CA LYS A 147 34.14 10.98 -5.77
C LYS A 147 35.44 11.53 -5.20
N ARG A 148 36.21 10.69 -4.49
CA ARG A 148 37.60 11.02 -4.16
C ARG A 148 38.39 11.08 -5.46
N ALA A 149 38.91 12.26 -5.79
CA ALA A 149 39.92 12.39 -6.84
C ALA A 149 41.17 11.62 -6.40
N ALA A 150 41.64 10.69 -7.24
CA ALA A 150 42.90 10.02 -7.02
C ALA A 150 44.03 11.06 -7.14
N ALA A 151 44.81 11.22 -6.07
CA ALA A 151 46.06 11.95 -6.13
C ALA A 151 47.03 11.11 -6.97
N VAL A 152 47.43 11.64 -8.12
CA VAL A 152 48.53 11.10 -8.93
C VAL A 152 49.82 11.58 -8.26
N LEU A 153 50.64 10.62 -7.82
CA LEU A 153 52.01 10.81 -7.39
C LEU A 153 52.95 10.89 -8.59
#